data_AF-A0A3B6XF19-F1
#
_entry.id   AF-A0A3B6XF19-F1
#
_cell.length_a   1.000
_cell.length_b   1.000
_cell.length_c   1.000
_cell.angle_alpha   90.00
_cell.angle_beta   90.00
_cell.angle_gamma   90.00
#
_symmetry.space_group_name_H-M   'P 1'
#
loop_
_entity.id
_entity.type
_entity.pdbx_description
1 polymer ?
#
loop_
_entity_poly.entity_id
_entity_poly.type
_entity_poly.pdbx_seq_one_letter_code
_entity_poly.pdbx_strand_id
1 'polypeptide(L)'
;MTQSSDTDQDGRFSGDRYERLVQAAEVIASDPGIENADSLFNGEFLRTFIRELVDARVLDGLTERDCNTFAMLVVLDTRLGPSRLAWRIHRWLEGDHLDRNTDSDNPFAVCSALASALKIMLDGFVEAFAAQDAKS
;
A
#
# COMPACT_ATOMS: atom_id res chain seq x y z
N MET A 1 -13.96 -22.65 33.51
CA MET A 1 -14.30 -21.35 32.90
C MET A 1 -13.69 -21.34 31.52
N THR A 2 -14.53 -21.57 30.53
CA THR A 2 -14.14 -21.63 29.11
C THR A 2 -13.95 -20.21 28.61
N GLN A 3 -12.86 -19.96 27.88
CA GLN A 3 -12.56 -18.70 27.21
C GLN A 3 -13.73 -18.27 26.31
N SER A 4 -14.13 -17.01 26.41
CA SER A 4 -14.83 -16.31 25.32
C SER A 4 -13.90 -15.21 24.83
N SER A 5 -13.28 -15.47 23.70
CA SER A 5 -12.59 -14.48 22.87
C SER A 5 -13.63 -13.70 22.08
N ASP A 6 -14.28 -12.73 22.73
CA ASP A 6 -15.08 -11.71 22.04
C ASP A 6 -14.24 -10.44 21.93
N THR A 7 -13.46 -10.37 20.86
CA THR A 7 -13.11 -9.09 20.24
C THR A 7 -13.91 -9.04 18.96
N ASP A 8 -14.87 -8.13 18.90
CA ASP A 8 -15.76 -7.92 17.77
C ASP A 8 -14.99 -7.91 16.45
N GLN A 9 -15.38 -8.85 15.59
CA GLN A 9 -15.01 -9.00 14.20
C GLN A 9 -15.76 -8.00 13.31
N ASP A 10 -15.79 -6.71 13.67
CA ASP A 10 -16.40 -5.66 12.83
C ASP A 10 -15.43 -5.13 11.77
N GLY A 11 -14.54 -5.99 11.27
CA GLY A 11 -13.62 -5.66 10.19
C GLY A 11 -14.31 -5.85 8.84
N ARG A 12 -14.63 -4.75 8.15
CA ARG A 12 -15.09 -4.76 6.73
C ARG A 12 -14.22 -5.65 5.82
N PHE A 13 -12.98 -5.90 6.21
CA PHE A 13 -12.02 -6.74 5.50
C PHE A 13 -11.63 -7.94 6.37
N SER A 14 -11.60 -9.13 5.78
CA SER A 14 -11.28 -10.39 6.46
C SER A 14 -10.04 -11.05 5.84
N GLY A 15 -9.51 -12.08 6.51
CA GLY A 15 -8.35 -12.82 6.01
C GLY A 15 -7.00 -12.30 6.52
N ASP A 16 -5.92 -12.73 5.88
CA ASP A 16 -4.57 -12.32 6.24
C ASP A 16 -4.25 -10.86 5.85
N ARG A 17 -3.04 -10.40 6.16
CA ARG A 17 -2.58 -9.03 5.87
C ARG A 17 -2.56 -8.68 4.38
N TYR A 18 -2.26 -9.64 3.49
CA TYR A 18 -2.26 -9.43 2.05
C TYR A 18 -3.69 -9.48 1.49
N GLU A 19 -4.52 -10.41 1.97
CA GLU A 19 -5.93 -10.49 1.59
C GLU A 19 -6.67 -9.20 1.94
N ARG A 20 -6.42 -8.62 3.13
CA ARG A 20 -6.98 -7.32 3.52
C ARG A 20 -6.44 -6.16 2.69
N LEU A 21 -5.15 -6.17 2.32
CA LEU A 21 -4.58 -5.16 1.41
C LEU A 21 -5.28 -5.17 0.05
N VAL A 22 -5.49 -6.36 -0.53
CA VAL A 22 -6.20 -6.54 -1.80
C VAL A 22 -7.64 -6.04 -1.68
N GLN A 23 -8.36 -6.41 -0.62
CA GLN A 23 -9.74 -5.96 -0.41
C GLN A 23 -9.84 -4.43 -0.22
N ALA A 24 -8.92 -3.83 0.53
CA ALA A 24 -8.90 -2.38 0.73
C ALA A 24 -8.60 -1.63 -0.57
N ALA A 25 -7.66 -2.14 -1.37
CA ALA A 25 -7.34 -1.57 -2.68
C ALA A 25 -8.54 -1.68 -3.64
N GLU A 26 -9.26 -2.80 -3.64
CA GLU A 26 -10.38 -3.02 -4.53
C GLU A 26 -11.53 -2.04 -4.27
N VAL A 27 -11.79 -1.68 -3.02
CA VAL A 27 -12.79 -0.65 -2.68
C VAL A 27 -12.49 0.67 -3.37
N ILE A 28 -11.22 1.06 -3.44
CA ILE A 28 -10.80 2.30 -4.11
C ILE A 28 -10.75 2.09 -5.62
N ALA A 29 -10.17 0.99 -6.10
CA ALA A 29 -10.05 0.73 -7.53
C ALA A 29 -11.40 0.63 -8.26
N SER A 30 -12.45 0.16 -7.57
CA SER A 30 -13.82 0.07 -8.07
C SER A 30 -14.63 1.37 -7.96
N ASP A 31 -14.08 2.45 -7.39
CA ASP A 31 -14.78 3.73 -7.40
C ASP A 31 -14.88 4.24 -8.86
N PRO A 32 -16.07 4.58 -9.38
CA PRO A 32 -16.22 4.96 -10.78
C PRO A 32 -15.36 6.16 -11.21
N GLY A 33 -15.04 7.08 -10.29
CA GLY A 33 -14.18 8.23 -10.56
C GLY A 33 -12.69 7.88 -10.62
N ILE A 34 -12.31 6.67 -10.21
CA ILE A 34 -10.94 6.14 -10.24
C ILE A 34 -10.81 5.10 -11.35
N GLU A 35 -11.77 4.19 -11.45
CA GLU A 35 -11.79 3.15 -12.46
C GLU A 35 -11.79 3.73 -13.88
N ASN A 36 -12.60 4.77 -14.10
CA ASN A 36 -12.77 5.40 -15.42
C ASN A 36 -11.92 6.67 -15.58
N ALA A 37 -10.96 6.92 -14.68
CA ALA A 37 -10.11 8.09 -14.78
C ALA A 37 -9.17 7.98 -15.99
N ASP A 38 -9.09 9.06 -16.79
CA ASP A 38 -8.06 9.23 -17.82
C ASP A 38 -6.73 9.63 -17.16
N SER A 39 -6.17 8.69 -16.40
CA SER A 39 -4.94 8.82 -15.64
C SER A 39 -4.17 7.51 -15.71
N LEU A 40 -2.84 7.60 -15.77
CA LEU A 40 -1.96 6.44 -15.66
C LEU A 40 -2.15 5.70 -14.33
N PHE A 41 -2.53 6.41 -13.26
CA PHE A 41 -2.69 5.87 -11.90
C PHE A 41 -4.16 5.61 -11.56
N ASN A 42 -4.88 4.95 -12.48
CA ASN A 42 -6.30 4.61 -12.34
C ASN A 42 -6.52 3.31 -11.56
N GLY A 43 -7.77 2.82 -11.53
CA GLY A 43 -8.14 1.59 -10.82
C GLY A 43 -7.41 0.33 -11.31
N GLU A 44 -7.17 0.20 -12.63
CA GLU A 44 -6.40 -0.92 -13.19
C GLU A 44 -4.95 -0.90 -12.69
N PHE A 45 -4.31 0.26 -12.74
CA PHE A 45 -2.95 0.42 -12.22
C PHE A 45 -2.88 0.06 -10.73
N LEU A 46 -3.83 0.54 -9.91
CA LEU A 46 -3.85 0.24 -8.48
C LEU A 46 -3.94 -1.28 -8.23
N ARG A 47 -4.81 -2.00 -8.95
CA ARG A 47 -4.93 -3.46 -8.81
C ARG A 47 -3.64 -4.19 -9.18
N THR A 48 -3.01 -3.80 -10.28
CA THR A 48 -1.74 -4.40 -10.72
C THR A 48 -0.63 -4.11 -9.71
N PHE A 49 -0.50 -2.86 -9.28
CA PHE A 49 0.50 -2.47 -8.30
C PHE A 49 0.37 -3.24 -6.98
N ILE A 50 -0.85 -3.42 -6.49
CA ILE A 50 -1.09 -4.17 -5.25
C ILE A 50 -0.71 -5.64 -5.39
N ARG A 51 -0.92 -6.27 -6.55
CA ARG A 51 -0.46 -7.64 -6.80
C ARG A 51 1.07 -7.74 -6.72
N GLU A 52 1.78 -6.79 -7.31
CA GLU A 52 3.26 -6.73 -7.21
C GLU A 52 3.73 -6.59 -5.74
N LEU A 53 3.01 -5.83 -4.91
CA LEU A 53 3.32 -5.73 -3.48
C LEU A 53 3.11 -7.05 -2.74
N VAL A 54 2.06 -7.81 -3.09
CA VAL A 54 1.80 -9.14 -2.54
C VAL A 54 2.91 -10.10 -2.93
N ASP A 55 3.28 -10.13 -4.21
CA ASP A 55 4.30 -11.02 -4.74
C ASP A 55 5.69 -10.71 -4.16
N ALA A 56 6.01 -9.43 -3.98
CA ALA A 56 7.24 -8.97 -3.32
C ALA A 56 7.22 -9.16 -1.79
N ARG A 57 6.11 -9.63 -1.21
CA ARG A 57 5.92 -9.85 0.22
C ARG A 57 6.29 -8.63 1.09
N VAL A 58 5.89 -7.43 0.68
CA VAL A 58 6.30 -6.17 1.37
C VAL A 58 5.83 -6.03 2.82
N LEU A 59 4.83 -6.82 3.24
CA LEU A 59 4.29 -6.82 4.60
C LEU A 59 4.98 -7.82 5.55
N ASP A 60 5.93 -8.62 5.06
CA ASP A 60 6.62 -9.59 5.89
C ASP A 60 7.47 -8.90 6.97
N GLY A 61 7.38 -9.39 8.22
CA GLY A 61 8.08 -8.80 9.37
C GLY A 61 7.39 -7.57 10.00
N LEU A 62 6.31 -7.05 9.40
CA LEU A 62 5.51 -5.98 9.99
C LEU A 62 4.54 -6.53 11.04
N THR A 63 4.24 -5.73 12.06
CA THR A 63 3.13 -6.02 12.97
C THR A 63 1.80 -5.84 12.24
N GLU A 64 0.72 -6.41 12.78
CA GLU A 64 -0.65 -6.23 12.25
C GLU A 64 -1.04 -4.75 12.09
N ARG A 65 -0.66 -3.94 13.07
CA ARG A 65 -0.90 -2.50 13.06
C ARG A 65 -0.10 -1.79 11.97
N ASP A 66 1.19 -2.08 11.87
CA ASP A 66 2.05 -1.52 10.82
C ASP A 66 1.54 -1.90 9.42
N CYS A 67 1.04 -3.13 9.24
CA CYS A 67 0.41 -3.57 8.00
C CYS A 67 -0.81 -2.71 7.64
N ASN A 68 -1.70 -2.45 8.61
CA ASN A 68 -2.89 -1.62 8.39
C ASN A 68 -2.53 -0.17 8.05
N THR A 69 -1.55 0.41 8.75
CA THR A 69 -1.05 1.76 8.45
C THR A 69 -0.43 1.82 7.07
N PHE A 70 0.43 0.85 6.71
CA PHE A 70 0.98 0.76 5.37
C PHE A 70 -0.12 0.65 4.31
N ALA A 71 -1.10 -0.24 4.51
CA ALA A 71 -2.19 -0.48 3.57
C ALA A 71 -3.00 0.80 3.31
N MET A 72 -3.35 1.54 4.37
CA MET A 72 -4.04 2.82 4.25
C MET A 72 -3.23 3.82 3.41
N LEU A 73 -1.94 4.00 3.76
CA LEU A 73 -1.10 4.99 3.10
C LEU A 73 -0.85 4.64 1.64
N VAL A 74 -0.50 3.39 1.35
CA VAL A 74 -0.15 2.96 -0.01
C VAL A 74 -1.36 3.06 -0.94
N VAL A 75 -2.55 2.63 -0.50
CA VAL A 75 -3.77 2.68 -1.34
C VAL A 75 -4.16 4.13 -1.64
N LEU A 76 -4.04 5.04 -0.67
CA LEU A 76 -4.41 6.45 -0.84
C LEU A 76 -3.40 7.24 -1.69
N ASP A 77 -2.10 6.98 -1.53
CA ASP A 77 -1.06 7.78 -2.18
C ASP A 77 -0.69 7.25 -3.59
N THR A 78 -0.87 5.96 -3.88
CA THR A 78 -0.53 5.35 -5.19
C THR A 78 -1.22 6.04 -6.37
N ARG A 79 -2.50 6.38 -6.22
CA ARG A 79 -3.30 7.07 -7.25
C ARG A 79 -2.79 8.47 -7.61
N LEU A 80 -1.90 9.04 -6.79
CA LEU A 80 -1.26 10.33 -7.04
C LEU A 80 0.17 10.17 -7.59
N GLY A 81 0.59 8.93 -7.84
CA GLY A 81 1.86 8.59 -8.47
C GLY A 81 3.07 8.55 -7.52
N PRO A 82 4.26 8.27 -8.07
CA PRO A 82 5.48 8.01 -7.29
C PRO A 82 5.94 9.24 -6.49
N SER A 83 5.69 10.45 -7.00
CA SER A 83 6.03 11.70 -6.28
C SER A 83 5.27 11.82 -4.96
N ARG A 84 4.01 11.36 -4.91
CA ARG A 84 3.22 11.36 -3.68
C ARG A 84 3.72 10.34 -2.66
N LEU A 85 4.06 9.12 -3.11
CA LEU A 85 4.66 8.12 -2.23
C LEU A 85 6.01 8.59 -1.67
N ALA A 86 6.85 9.23 -2.49
CA ALA A 86 8.10 9.84 -2.03
C ALA A 86 7.85 10.95 -0.99
N TRP A 87 6.88 11.83 -1.24
CA TRP A 87 6.46 12.84 -0.27
C TRP A 87 5.98 12.21 1.04
N ARG A 88 5.21 11.12 0.99
CA ARG A 88 4.75 10.40 2.18
C ARG A 88 5.91 9.88 3.01
N ILE A 89 6.89 9.24 2.37
CA ILE A 89 8.11 8.75 3.04
C ILE A 89 8.86 9.91 3.69
N HIS A 90 9.04 11.02 2.98
CA HIS A 90 9.70 12.20 3.52
C HIS A 90 8.98 12.75 4.76
N ARG A 91 7.66 12.94 4.70
CA ARG A 91 6.84 13.37 5.84
C ARG A 91 6.96 12.41 7.03
N TRP A 92 6.96 11.11 6.74
CA TRP A 92 7.12 10.09 7.76
C TRP A 92 8.47 10.20 8.48
N LEU A 93 9.56 10.47 7.75
CA LEU A 93 10.89 10.67 8.32
C LEU A 93 11.00 11.98 9.12
N GLU A 94 10.21 13.00 8.78
CA GLU A 94 10.15 14.27 9.53
C GLU A 94 9.30 14.20 10.82
N GLY A 95 8.72 13.04 11.14
CA GLY A 95 7.94 12.85 12.36
C GLY A 95 6.44 13.13 12.20
N ASP A 96 5.95 13.39 10.99
CA ASP A 96 4.53 13.52 10.69
C ASP A 96 3.86 12.13 10.61
N HIS A 97 3.77 11.50 11.78
CA HIS A 97 3.29 10.14 11.95
C HIS A 97 1.78 10.12 12.23
N LEU A 98 0.97 10.65 11.30
CA LEU A 98 -0.47 10.94 11.35
C LEU A 98 -1.43 10.02 12.15
N ASP A 99 -1.03 8.85 12.65
CA ASP A 99 -1.83 7.96 13.51
C ASP A 99 -0.98 7.02 14.42
N ARG A 100 0.26 7.39 14.77
CA ARG A 100 1.08 6.56 15.67
C ARG A 100 0.50 6.56 17.08
N ASN A 101 0.25 5.36 17.60
CA ASN A 101 0.33 5.15 19.04
C ASN A 101 1.82 4.89 19.30
N THR A 102 2.51 5.94 19.74
CA THR A 102 3.99 6.02 19.73
C THR A 102 4.69 4.92 20.52
N ASP A 103 3.96 4.22 21.39
CA ASP A 103 4.48 3.25 22.34
C ASP A 103 4.61 1.82 21.77
N SER A 104 3.98 1.51 20.63
CA SER A 104 3.97 0.15 20.04
C SER A 104 4.60 0.03 18.65
N ASP A 105 4.68 1.14 17.90
CA ASP A 105 4.94 1.10 16.47
C ASP A 105 6.40 1.39 16.14
N ASN A 106 7.02 0.56 15.28
CA ASN A 106 8.36 0.82 14.76
C ASN A 106 8.26 1.75 13.54
N PRO A 107 8.60 3.05 13.66
CA PRO A 107 8.46 4.00 12.55
C PRO A 107 9.29 3.62 11.33
N PHE A 108 10.39 2.89 11.51
CA PHE A 108 11.23 2.47 10.40
C PHE A 108 10.64 1.30 9.61
N ALA A 109 9.79 0.47 10.22
CA ALA A 109 9.19 -0.69 9.55
C ALA A 109 8.22 -0.23 8.44
N VAL A 110 7.25 0.62 8.78
CA VAL A 110 6.30 1.19 7.81
C VAL A 110 7.04 2.01 6.75
N CYS A 111 8.04 2.82 7.15
CA CYS A 111 8.84 3.59 6.22
C CYS A 111 9.59 2.71 5.22
N SER A 112 10.18 1.60 5.68
CA SER A 112 10.89 0.65 4.82
C SER A 112 9.93 -0.05 3.85
N ALA A 113 8.73 -0.42 4.31
CA ALA A 113 7.70 -0.99 3.43
C ALA A 113 7.26 0.02 2.37
N LEU A 114 7.02 1.29 2.73
CA LEU A 114 6.69 2.36 1.79
C LEU A 114 7.82 2.61 0.77
N ALA A 115 9.08 2.58 1.21
CA ALA A 115 10.22 2.69 0.31
C ALA A 115 10.30 1.51 -0.67
N SER A 116 9.97 0.30 -0.22
CA SER A 116 9.88 -0.89 -1.07
C SER A 116 8.76 -0.76 -2.10
N ALA A 117 7.59 -0.27 -1.70
CA ALA A 117 6.47 0.01 -2.60
C ALA A 117 6.83 1.07 -3.65
N LEU A 118 7.52 2.16 -3.26
CA LEU A 118 8.01 3.16 -4.19
C LEU A 118 9.02 2.57 -5.19
N LYS A 119 9.96 1.74 -4.73
CA LYS A 119 10.91 1.04 -5.60
C LYS A 119 10.19 0.20 -6.65
N ILE A 120 9.23 -0.64 -6.24
CA ILE A 120 8.46 -1.51 -7.14
C ILE A 120 7.73 -0.67 -8.21
N MET A 121 7.13 0.46 -7.80
CA MET A 121 6.49 1.37 -8.74
C MET A 121 7.48 1.92 -9.76
N LEU A 122 8.65 2.38 -9.32
CA LEU A 122 9.69 2.93 -10.20
C LEU A 122 10.28 1.89 -11.14
N ASP A 123 10.50 0.66 -10.67
CA ASP A 123 11.01 -0.43 -11.49
C ASP A 123 10.06 -0.74 -12.67
N GLY A 124 8.75 -0.73 -12.42
CA GLY A 124 7.76 -0.90 -13.49
C GLY A 124 7.86 0.16 -14.60
N PHE A 125 8.21 1.41 -14.25
CA PHE A 125 8.48 2.44 -15.25
C PHE A 125 9.79 2.20 -16.01
N VAL A 126 10.86 1.82 -15.30
CA VAL A 126 12.16 1.54 -15.92
C VAL A 126 12.03 0.40 -16.93
N GLU A 127 11.32 -0.67 -16.58
CA GLU A 127 11.07 -1.80 -17.47
C GLU A 127 10.23 -1.39 -18.69
N ALA A 128 9.18 -0.57 -18.49
CA ALA A 128 8.36 -0.06 -19.59
C ALA A 128 9.17 0.78 -20.59
N PHE A 129 10.04 1.68 -20.09
CA PHE A 129 10.90 2.50 -20.94
C PHE A 129 11.93 1.64 -21.69
N ALA A 130 12.57 0.70 -21.01
CA ALA A 130 13.52 -0.21 -21.66
C ALA A 130 12.85 -1.06 -22.76
N ALA A 131 11.62 -1.52 -22.53
CA ALA A 131 10.85 -2.28 -23.51
C ALA A 131 10.39 -1.43 -24.72
N GLN A 132 10.23 -0.12 -24.53
CA GLN A 132 9.91 0.82 -25.62
C GLN A 132 11.14 1.08 -26.49
N ASP A 133 12.31 1.34 -25.89
CA ASP A 133 13.57 1.55 -26.61
C ASP A 133 14.01 0.31 -27.40
N ALA A 134 13.73 -0.89 -26.90
CA ALA A 134 14.05 -2.14 -27.61
C ALA A 134 13.19 -2.37 -28.87
N LYS A 135 12.08 -1.62 -29.03
CA LYS A 135 11.20 -1.68 -30.20
C LYS A 135 11.47 -0.57 -31.23
N SER A 136 12.28 0.43 -30.88
CA SER A 136 12.71 1.53 -31.77
C SER A 136 13.98 1.18 -32.51
#